data_AF-A0A090GH53-F1
#
_entry.id   AF-A0A090GH53-F1
#
_cell.length_a   1.000
_cell.length_b   1.000
_cell.length_c   1.000
_cell.angle_alpha   90.00
_cell.angle_beta   90.00
_cell.angle_gamma   90.00
#
_symmetry.space_group_name_H-M   'P 1'
#
loop_
_entity.id
_entity.type
_entity.pdbx_description
1 polymer ?
#
loop_
_entity_poly.entity_id
_entity_poly.type
_entity_poly.pdbx_seq_one_letter_code
_entity_poly.pdbx_strand_id
1 'polypeptide(L)'
;MFPLFGGSRNALNAPPLSLMALSDDIRMVRGHVRLGRHHLAQQRERIAQLERDELPISQALDFLALLQSMQELHEWHLSRLLEKAADQALVEPARAAGLGI
;
A
#
# COMPACT_ATOMS: atom_id res chain seq x y z
N MET A 1 0.65 -45.92 8.48
CA MET A 1 -0.81 -45.89 8.70
C MET A 1 -1.35 -44.63 8.03
N PHE A 2 -2.00 -44.79 6.88
CA PHE A 2 -2.74 -43.75 6.14
C PHE A 2 -4.17 -43.64 6.72
N PRO A 3 -4.90 -42.53 6.49
CA PRO A 3 -5.56 -42.23 5.19
C PRO A 3 -5.10 -40.86 4.65
N LEU A 4 -4.77 -40.64 3.38
CA LEU A 4 -5.54 -40.77 2.14
C LEU A 4 -6.95 -40.17 2.25
N PHE A 5 -7.03 -38.84 2.16
CA PHE A 5 -8.22 -38.17 1.62
C PHE A 5 -7.86 -37.53 0.29
N GLY A 6 -8.23 -38.24 -0.78
CA GLY A 6 -8.46 -37.64 -2.08
C GLY A 6 -9.72 -36.80 -2.01
N GLY A 7 -9.62 -35.56 -2.43
CA GLY A 7 -10.74 -34.67 -2.65
C GLY A 7 -10.28 -33.62 -3.64
N SER A 8 -10.64 -33.81 -4.92
CA SER A 8 -10.42 -32.86 -6.01
C SER A 8 -10.79 -31.46 -5.57
N ARG A 9 -9.79 -30.65 -5.23
CA ARG A 9 -9.95 -29.19 -5.29
C ARG A 9 -9.80 -28.84 -6.75
N ASN A 10 -10.91 -28.47 -7.37
CA ASN A 10 -10.95 -27.84 -8.68
C ASN A 10 -9.88 -26.73 -8.71
N ALA A 11 -8.73 -27.02 -9.33
CA ALA A 11 -7.60 -26.10 -9.47
C ALA A 11 -7.85 -25.04 -10.56
N LEU A 12 -9.11 -24.70 -10.79
CA LEU A 12 -9.56 -23.81 -11.88
C LEU A 12 -10.15 -22.50 -11.36
N ASN A 13 -10.07 -22.20 -10.06
CA ASN A 13 -10.59 -20.94 -9.53
C ASN A 13 -9.85 -20.42 -8.27
N ALA A 14 -8.56 -20.72 -8.15
CA ALA A 14 -7.71 -19.96 -7.23
C ALA A 14 -7.21 -18.73 -7.99
N PRO A 15 -7.42 -17.50 -7.50
CA PRO A 15 -6.85 -16.32 -8.15
C PRO A 15 -5.34 -16.49 -8.26
N PRO A 16 -4.71 -16.04 -9.35
CA PRO A 16 -3.28 -16.22 -9.55
C PRO A 16 -2.53 -15.65 -8.34
N LEU A 17 -1.48 -16.33 -7.90
CA LEU A 17 -0.67 -15.95 -6.73
C LEU A 17 -0.18 -14.47 -6.79
N SER A 18 -0.14 -13.87 -7.98
CA SER A 18 0.17 -12.45 -8.19
C SER A 18 -0.92 -11.47 -7.74
N LEU A 19 -2.20 -11.86 -7.77
CA LEU A 19 -3.34 -11.00 -7.38
C LEU A 19 -3.45 -10.89 -5.86
N MET A 20 -3.25 -12.02 -5.16
CA MET A 20 -3.18 -12.05 -3.70
C MET A 20 -2.00 -11.21 -3.19
N ALA A 21 -0.83 -11.37 -3.82
CA ALA A 21 0.35 -10.55 -3.50
C ALA A 21 0.09 -9.05 -3.74
N LEU A 22 -0.52 -8.68 -4.88
CA LEU A 22 -0.84 -7.27 -5.17
C LEU A 22 -1.86 -6.69 -4.18
N SER A 23 -2.89 -7.45 -3.81
CA SER A 23 -3.89 -6.99 -2.84
C SER A 23 -3.28 -6.80 -1.45
N ASP A 24 -2.36 -7.68 -1.04
CA ASP A 24 -1.64 -7.55 0.23
C ASP A 24 -0.67 -6.37 0.22
N ASP A 25 0.04 -6.14 -0.87
CA ASP A 25 0.92 -4.98 -1.05
C ASP A 25 0.10 -3.67 -0.96
N ILE A 26 -1.04 -3.59 -1.65
CA ILE A 26 -1.94 -2.42 -1.57
C ILE A 26 -2.40 -2.19 -0.13
N ARG A 27 -2.81 -3.25 0.58
CA ARG A 27 -3.26 -3.17 1.97
C ARG A 27 -2.14 -2.66 2.88
N MET A 28 -0.92 -3.16 2.70
CA MET A 28 0.26 -2.78 3.47
C MET A 28 0.63 -1.30 3.24
N VAL A 29 0.71 -0.88 1.97
CA VAL A 29 1.07 0.51 1.60
C VAL A 29 -0.01 1.48 2.05
N ARG A 30 -1.31 1.13 1.94
CA ARG A 30 -2.39 1.94 2.53
C ARG A 30 -2.22 2.15 4.03
N GLY A 31 -1.73 1.13 4.74
CA GLY A 31 -1.36 1.23 6.15
C GLY A 31 -0.27 2.26 6.40
N HIS A 32 0.81 2.20 5.64
CA HIS A 32 1.94 3.13 5.74
C HIS A 32 1.54 4.56 5.41
N VAL A 33 0.75 4.75 4.35
CA VAL A 33 0.21 6.05 3.94
C VAL A 33 -0.66 6.67 5.06
N ARG A 34 -1.50 5.89 5.74
CA ARG A 34 -2.29 6.38 6.88
C ARG A 34 -1.41 6.73 8.08
N LEU A 35 -0.45 5.85 8.40
CA LEU A 35 0.46 6.04 9.53
C LEU A 35 1.35 7.26 9.34
N GLY A 36 1.90 7.46 8.14
CA GLY A 36 2.72 8.62 7.80
C GLY A 36 1.94 9.93 7.89
N ARG A 37 0.67 9.98 7.43
CA ARG A 37 -0.19 11.16 7.67
C ARG A 37 -0.37 11.48 9.15
N HIS A 38 -0.58 10.46 9.98
CA HIS A 38 -0.70 10.65 11.43
C HIS A 38 0.59 11.20 12.03
N HIS A 39 1.75 10.65 11.67
CA HIS A 39 3.04 11.13 12.16
C HIS A 39 3.34 12.55 11.69
N LEU A 40 3.04 12.91 10.43
CA LEU A 40 3.21 14.27 9.94
C LEU A 40 2.36 15.29 10.72
N ALA A 41 1.12 14.94 11.05
CA ALA A 41 0.28 15.79 11.90
C ALA A 41 0.88 15.98 13.29
N GLN A 42 1.32 14.89 13.93
CA GLN A 42 1.98 14.95 15.24
C GLN A 42 3.28 15.77 15.24
N GLN A 43 4.10 15.63 14.20
CA GLN A 43 5.36 16.39 14.12
C GLN A 43 5.10 17.88 13.93
N ARG A 44 4.12 18.26 13.11
CA ARG A 44 3.70 19.66 12.98
C ARG A 44 3.20 20.25 14.29
N GLU A 45 2.41 19.49 15.04
CA GLU A 45 1.94 19.90 16.37
C GLU A 45 3.11 20.10 17.35
N ARG A 46 4.07 19.18 17.37
CA ARG A 46 5.28 19.30 18.20
C ARG A 46 6.14 20.49 17.82
N ILE A 47 6.33 20.75 16.53
CA ILE A 47 7.07 21.92 16.04
C ILE A 47 6.37 23.21 16.47
N ALA A 48 5.05 23.28 16.35
CA ALA A 48 4.28 24.44 16.82
C ALA A 48 4.39 24.64 18.34
N GLN A 49 4.52 23.55 19.11
CA GLN A 49 4.78 23.65 20.55
C GLN A 49 6.19 24.18 20.85
N LEU A 50 7.21 23.64 20.17
CA LEU A 50 8.59 24.14 20.31
C LEU A 50 8.70 25.63 19.95
N GLU A 51 8.00 26.06 18.91
CA GLU A 51 7.96 27.47 18.50
C GLU A 51 7.30 28.36 19.58
N ARG A 52 6.20 27.91 20.19
CA ARG A 52 5.57 28.62 21.32
C ARG A 52 6.46 28.72 22.55
N ASP A 53 7.29 27.70 22.77
CA ASP A 53 8.24 27.64 23.88
C ASP A 53 9.56 28.39 23.57
N GLU A 54 9.64 29.08 22.43
CA GLU A 54 10.84 29.79 21.93
C GLU A 54 12.07 28.87 21.80
N LEU A 55 11.84 27.58 21.57
CA LEU A 55 12.90 26.58 21.41
C LEU A 55 13.35 26.49 19.94
N PRO A 56 14.62 26.10 19.68
CA PRO A 56 15.11 25.94 18.31
C PRO A 56 14.33 24.88 17.52
N ILE A 57 13.77 25.26 16.36
CA ILE A 57 12.98 24.36 15.50
C ILE A 57 13.66 23.92 14.21
N SER A 58 14.84 24.48 13.87
CA SER A 58 15.50 24.25 12.57
C SER A 58 15.66 22.76 12.23
N GLN A 59 16.25 21.97 13.14
CA GLN A 59 16.43 20.53 12.93
C GLN A 59 15.10 19.76 12.88
N ALA A 60 14.08 20.23 13.59
CA ALA A 60 12.76 19.60 13.56
C ALA A 60 12.06 19.85 12.23
N LEU A 61 12.25 21.02 11.62
CA LEU A 61 11.78 21.33 10.27
C LEU A 61 12.50 20.49 9.21
N ASP A 62 13.83 20.35 9.31
CA ASP A 62 14.61 19.49 8.41
C ASP A 62 14.13 18.03 8.49
N PHE A 63 13.90 17.53 9.71
CA PHE A 63 13.37 16.19 9.91
C PHE A 63 11.94 16.05 9.36
N LEU A 64 11.07 17.05 9.57
CA LEU A 64 9.72 17.04 9.00
C LEU A 64 9.75 16.95 7.48
N ALA A 65 10.67 17.68 6.82
CA ALA A 65 10.83 17.63 5.37
C ALA A 65 11.19 16.22 4.88
N LEU A 66 12.09 15.51 5.58
CA LEU A 66 12.42 14.11 5.27
C LEU A 66 11.20 13.18 5.37
N LEU A 67 10.39 13.35 6.43
CA LEU A 67 9.17 12.58 6.60
C LEU A 67 8.13 12.88 5.52
N GLN A 68 8.05 14.13 5.06
CA GLN A 68 7.16 14.52 3.96
C GLN A 68 7.58 13.85 2.65
N SER A 69 8.87 13.90 2.29
CA SER A 69 9.38 13.22 1.10
C SER A 69 9.13 11.71 1.13
N MET A 70 9.28 11.07 2.30
CA MET A 70 8.96 9.65 2.46
C MET A 70 7.46 9.38 2.29
N GLN A 71 6.60 10.25 2.82
CA GLN A 71 5.15 10.13 2.64
C GLN A 71 4.74 10.25 1.17
N GLU A 72 5.32 11.21 0.44
CA GLU A 72 5.06 11.39 -0.99
C GLU A 72 5.44 10.15 -1.79
N LEU A 73 6.57 9.51 -1.45
CA LEU A 73 6.98 8.25 -2.07
C LEU A 73 5.98 7.12 -1.78
N HIS A 74 5.46 7.02 -0.56
CA HIS A 74 4.42 6.03 -0.23
C HIS A 74 3.11 6.27 -0.99
N GLU A 75 2.70 7.52 -1.13
CA GLU A 75 1.49 7.90 -1.87
C GLU A 75 1.65 7.61 -3.36
N TRP A 76 2.79 7.97 -3.95
CA TRP A 76 3.11 7.61 -5.32
C TRP A 76 3.14 6.09 -5.53
N HIS A 77 3.76 5.35 -4.61
CA HIS A 77 3.80 3.91 -4.69
C HIS A 77 2.40 3.28 -4.64
N LEU A 78 1.53 3.81 -3.76
CA LEU A 78 0.14 3.37 -3.67
C LEU A 78 -0.61 3.60 -4.99
N SER A 79 -0.48 4.79 -5.59
CA SER A 79 -1.11 5.11 -6.88
C SER A 79 -0.71 4.09 -7.95
N ARG A 80 0.59 3.78 -8.06
CA ARG A 80 1.09 2.78 -9.02
C ARG A 80 0.51 1.38 -8.80
N LEU A 81 0.36 0.96 -7.54
CA LEU A 81 -0.24 -0.35 -7.23
C LEU A 81 -1.74 -0.38 -7.57
N LEU A 82 -2.46 0.73 -7.35
CA LEU A 82 -3.86 0.85 -7.69
C LEU A 82 -4.11 0.84 -9.20
N GLU A 83 -3.26 1.52 -9.97
CA GLU A 83 -3.28 1.46 -11.44
C GLU A 83 -3.07 0.02 -11.93
N LYS A 84 -2.04 -0.67 -11.42
CA LYS A 84 -1.78 -2.08 -11.76
C LYS A 84 -2.96 -2.99 -11.44
N ALA A 85 -3.65 -2.75 -10.32
CA ALA A 85 -4.83 -3.53 -9.94
C ALA A 85 -6.03 -3.24 -10.86
N ALA A 86 -6.21 -1.99 -11.29
CA ALA A 86 -7.24 -1.61 -12.25
C ALA A 86 -6.99 -2.28 -13.61
N ASP A 87 -5.75 -2.27 -14.11
CA ASP A 87 -5.39 -2.93 -15.36
C ASP A 87 -5.67 -4.43 -15.32
N GLN A 88 -5.35 -5.10 -14.21
CA GLN A 88 -5.65 -6.53 -14.03
C GLN A 88 -7.16 -6.80 -14.00
N ALA A 89 -7.94 -5.94 -13.35
CA ALA A 89 -9.40 -6.07 -13.29
C ALA A 89 -10.07 -5.89 -14.67
N LEU A 90 -9.43 -5.17 -15.60
CA LEU A 90 -9.91 -5.00 -16.99
C LEU A 90 -9.52 -6.17 -17.91
N VAL A 91 -8.40 -6.85 -17.63
CA VAL A 91 -7.87 -7.96 -18.46
C VAL A 91 -8.49 -9.32 -18.13
N GLU A 92 -8.76 -9.61 -16.85
CA GLU A 92 -9.32 -10.89 -16.41
C GLU A 92 -10.72 -11.22 -17.00
N PRO A 93 -11.68 -10.27 -17.12
CA PRO A 93 -12.95 -10.57 -17.80
C PRO A 93 -12.78 -10.84 -19.31
N ALA A 94 -11.78 -10.23 -19.97
CA ALA A 94 -11.49 -10.45 -21.39
C ALA A 94 -10.85 -11.84 -21.64
N ARG A 95 -9.97 -12.29 -20.73
CA ARG A 95 -9.39 -13.65 -20.76
C ARG A 95 -10.44 -14.74 -20.47
N ALA A 96 -11.35 -14.50 -19.53
CA ALA A 96 -12.43 -15.44 -19.22
C ALA A 96 -13.48 -15.55 -20.34
N ALA A 97 -13.64 -14.52 -21.16
CA ALA A 97 -14.55 -14.50 -22.30
C ALA A 97 -14.04 -15.21 -23.57
N GLY A 98 -12.81 -15.75 -23.58
CA GLY A 98 -12.28 -16.50 -24.72
C GLY A 98 -12.10 -15.67 -26.00
N LEU A 99 -12.04 -14.34 -25.90
CA LEU A 99 -11.77 -13.44 -27.02
C LEU A 99 -10.27 -13.15 -27.08
N GLY A 100 -9.51 -14.13 -27.55
CA GLY A 100 -8.13 -13.90 -28.00
C GLY A 100 -8.17 -13.20 -29.35
N ILE A 101 -7.37 -12.14 -29.51
CA ILE A 101 -6.96 -11.63 -30.83
C ILE A 101 -5.97 -12.62 -31.44
#